data_AF-A0A8J6ZCJ6-F1
#
_entry.id   AF-A0A8J6ZCJ6-F1
#
_cell.length_a   1.000
_cell.length_b   1.000
_cell.length_c   1.000
_cell.angle_alpha   90.00
_cell.angle_beta   90.00
_cell.angle_gamma   90.00
#
_symmetry.space_group_name_H-M   'P 1'
#
loop_
_entity.id
_entity.type
_entity.pdbx_description
1 polymer ?
#
loop_
_entity_poly.entity_id
_entity_poly.type
_entity_poly.pdbx_seq_one_letter_code
_entity_poly.pdbx_strand_id
1 'polypeptide(L)'
;MGIFLDVLLVALAAYFIFAIRRTLKMSRTSVGLIEKYENDKLNPQLIDDIIAAIQDDVLLGRIFKRHNATRHDIARLHGKLMKWGDFRKFNRYIPITSFFNVSTLEYLLEHKNDDAKSLTEHMMNHFHF
;
A
#
# COMPACT_ATOMS: atom_id res chain seq x y z
N MET A 1 23.15 5.73 -34.22
CA MET A 1 22.96 4.85 -33.04
C MET A 1 23.11 5.56 -31.70
N GLY A 2 24.05 6.51 -31.53
CA GLY A 2 24.24 7.23 -30.24
C GLY A 2 22.99 7.98 -29.73
N ILE A 3 22.38 8.82 -30.57
CA ILE A 3 21.22 9.64 -30.17
C ILE A 3 20.03 8.81 -29.65
N PHE A 4 19.78 7.63 -30.24
CA PHE A 4 18.71 6.75 -29.78
C PHE A 4 19.00 6.17 -28.38
N LEU A 5 20.24 5.75 -28.14
CA LEU A 5 20.68 5.26 -26.83
C LEU A 5 20.62 6.37 -25.78
N ASP A 6 21.02 7.59 -26.15
CA ASP A 6 20.99 8.75 -25.25
C ASP A 6 19.55 9.11 -24.87
N VAL A 7 18.62 9.14 -25.85
CA VAL A 7 17.19 9.38 -25.60
C VAL A 7 16.59 8.29 -24.72
N LEU A 8 16.91 7.01 -24.98
CA LEU A 8 16.45 5.90 -24.17
C LEU A 8 16.96 6.01 -22.73
N LEU A 9 18.22 6.38 -22.54
CA LEU A 9 18.83 6.55 -21.22
C LEU A 9 18.16 7.68 -20.44
N VAL A 10 17.90 8.83 -21.08
CA VAL A 10 17.18 9.95 -20.47
C VAL A 10 15.76 9.55 -20.08
N ALA A 11 15.04 8.83 -20.94
CA ALA A 11 13.69 8.34 -20.66
C ALA A 11 13.68 7.37 -19.47
N LEU A 12 14.64 6.44 -19.41
CA LEU A 12 14.80 5.49 -18.32
C LEU A 12 15.11 6.21 -16.99
N ALA A 13 16.02 7.18 -17.02
CA ALA A 13 16.36 7.98 -15.84
C ALA A 13 15.14 8.78 -15.32
N ALA A 14 14.38 9.41 -16.23
CA ALA A 14 13.16 10.11 -15.87
C ALA A 14 12.12 9.16 -15.25
N TYR A 15 11.95 7.96 -15.81
CA TYR A 15 11.08 6.92 -15.26
C TYR A 15 11.52 6.49 -13.85
N PHE A 16 12.82 6.24 -13.65
CA PHE A 16 13.35 5.88 -12.33
C PHE A 16 13.12 6.96 -11.29
N ILE A 17 13.38 8.23 -11.63
CA ILE A 17 13.13 9.36 -10.72
C ILE A 17 11.64 9.43 -10.36
N PHE A 18 10.76 9.27 -11.34
CA PHE A 18 9.32 9.24 -11.10
C PHE A 18 8.91 8.09 -10.17
N ALA A 19 9.42 6.88 -10.42
CA ALA A 19 9.15 5.70 -9.60
C ALA A 19 9.63 5.87 -8.14
N ILE A 20 10.83 6.42 -7.94
CA ILE A 20 11.37 6.71 -6.61
C ILE A 20 10.51 7.75 -5.89
N ARG A 21 10.19 8.88 -6.55
CA ARG A 21 9.36 9.94 -5.96
C ARG A 21 7.99 9.43 -5.52
N ARG A 22 7.36 8.61 -6.37
CA ARG A 22 6.09 7.96 -6.04
C ARG A 22 6.21 7.05 -4.82
N THR A 23 7.22 6.19 -4.79
CA THR A 23 7.45 5.24 -3.69
C THR A 23 7.70 5.99 -2.37
N LEU A 24 8.50 7.06 -2.41
CA LEU A 24 8.74 7.91 -1.24
C LEU A 24 7.47 8.63 -0.77
N LYS A 25 6.63 9.12 -1.69
CA LYS A 25 5.33 9.72 -1.36
C LYS A 25 4.45 8.71 -0.61
N MET A 26 4.28 7.50 -1.15
CA MET A 26 3.48 6.44 -0.54
C MET A 26 4.03 6.00 0.82
N SER A 27 5.35 5.89 0.96
CA SER A 27 5.97 5.59 2.25
C SER A 27 5.69 6.69 3.27
N ARG A 28 5.80 7.97 2.91
CA ARG A 28 5.49 9.10 3.80
C ARG A 28 4.02 9.12 4.20
N THR A 29 3.12 8.87 3.25
CA THR A 29 1.68 8.77 3.53
C THR A 29 1.38 7.64 4.50
N SER A 30 1.95 6.45 4.28
CA SER A 30 1.80 5.33 5.21
C SER A 30 2.29 5.70 6.61
N VAL A 31 3.47 6.31 6.74
CA VAL A 31 4.03 6.69 8.04
C VAL A 31 3.18 7.76 8.72
N GLY A 32 2.75 8.78 7.97
CA GLY A 32 1.88 9.83 8.50
C GLY A 32 0.54 9.29 9.01
N LEU A 33 -0.03 8.29 8.34
CA LEU A 33 -1.25 7.62 8.83
C LEU A 33 -0.98 6.75 10.07
N ILE A 34 0.15 6.04 10.11
CA ILE A 34 0.54 5.27 11.31
C ILE A 34 0.68 6.20 12.52
N GLU A 35 1.38 7.31 12.37
CA GLU A 35 1.57 8.29 13.44
C GLU A 35 0.25 8.96 13.85
N LYS A 36 -0.58 9.34 12.88
CA LYS A 36 -1.89 9.98 13.13
C LYS A 36 -2.85 9.07 13.90
N TYR A 37 -2.83 7.77 13.64
CA TYR A 37 -3.78 6.80 14.20
C TYR A 37 -3.15 5.83 15.22
N GLU A 38 -1.93 6.08 15.70
CA GLU A 38 -1.20 5.19 16.61
C GLU A 38 -2.00 4.89 17.89
N ASN A 39 -2.67 5.91 18.43
CA ASN A 39 -3.49 5.81 19.64
C ASN A 39 -4.98 5.55 19.37
N ASP A 40 -5.39 5.48 18.09
CA ASP A 40 -6.79 5.29 17.69
C ASP A 40 -6.89 4.45 16.39
N LYS A 41 -6.42 3.21 16.48
CA LYS A 41 -6.28 2.29 15.35
C LYS A 41 -7.60 1.78 14.78
N LEU A 42 -8.70 1.92 15.53
CA LEU A 42 -10.04 1.49 15.13
C LEU A 42 -10.89 2.63 14.60
N ASN A 43 -10.30 3.83 14.42
CA ASN A 43 -11.01 4.98 13.91
C ASN A 43 -11.56 4.70 12.49
N PRO A 44 -12.87 4.85 12.25
CA PRO A 44 -13.46 4.69 10.92
C PRO A 44 -12.83 5.61 9.87
N GLN A 45 -12.33 6.78 10.27
CA GLN A 45 -11.69 7.77 9.40
C GLN A 45 -10.36 7.26 8.81
N LEU A 46 -9.66 6.34 9.49
CA LEU A 46 -8.42 5.74 8.97
C LEU A 46 -8.69 5.04 7.63
N ILE A 47 -9.82 4.35 7.51
CA ILE A 47 -10.19 3.65 6.27
C ILE A 47 -10.44 4.65 5.14
N ASP A 48 -11.11 5.76 5.44
CA ASP A 48 -11.36 6.82 4.45
C ASP A 48 -10.07 7.48 3.99
N ASP A 49 -9.15 7.74 4.92
CA ASP A 49 -7.84 8.30 4.62
C ASP A 49 -6.96 7.34 3.79
N ILE A 50 -7.01 6.03 4.07
CA ILE A 50 -6.33 5.00 3.26
C ILE A 50 -6.91 5.01 1.83
N ILE A 51 -8.23 5.02 1.69
CA ILE A 51 -8.88 5.02 0.37
C ILE A 51 -8.56 6.30 -0.40
N ALA A 52 -8.61 7.46 0.25
CA ALA A 52 -8.26 8.73 -0.36
C ALA A 52 -6.82 8.70 -0.90
N ALA A 53 -5.88 8.18 -0.13
CA ALA A 53 -4.50 8.04 -0.56
C ALA A 53 -4.29 7.00 -1.67
N ILE A 54 -5.03 5.89 -1.67
CA ILE A 54 -5.05 4.91 -2.77
C ILE A 54 -5.56 5.58 -4.06
N GLN A 55 -6.63 6.39 -3.96
CA GLN A 55 -7.25 7.04 -5.11
C GLN A 55 -6.40 8.19 -5.69
N ASP A 56 -5.62 8.87 -4.85
CA ASP A 56 -4.67 9.91 -5.27
C ASP A 56 -3.47 9.34 -6.06
N ASP A 57 -3.15 8.05 -5.89
CA ASP A 57 -2.11 7.38 -6.69
C ASP A 57 -2.70 6.66 -7.91
N VAL A 58 -2.18 6.97 -9.10
CA VAL A 58 -2.69 6.44 -10.38
C VAL A 58 -2.61 4.91 -10.46
N LEU A 59 -1.57 4.29 -9.92
CA LEU A 59 -1.37 2.85 -10.03
C LEU A 59 -2.17 2.09 -8.97
N LEU A 60 -2.18 2.55 -7.72
CA LEU A 60 -3.02 1.96 -6.67
C LEU A 60 -4.50 2.16 -7.00
N GLY A 61 -4.90 3.34 -7.46
CA GLY A 61 -6.26 3.63 -7.91
C GLY A 61 -6.70 2.77 -9.10
N ARG A 62 -5.77 2.42 -10.01
CA ARG A 62 -6.04 1.47 -11.09
C ARG A 62 -6.30 0.06 -10.56
N ILE A 63 -5.50 -0.43 -9.60
CA ILE A 63 -5.74 -1.74 -8.96
C ILE A 63 -7.10 -1.72 -8.24
N PHE A 64 -7.36 -0.68 -7.46
CA PHE A 64 -8.60 -0.53 -6.72
C PHE A 64 -9.83 -0.61 -7.64
N LYS A 65 -9.80 0.08 -8.79
CA LYS A 65 -10.85 0.00 -9.81
C LYS A 65 -10.93 -1.36 -10.48
N ARG A 66 -9.79 -1.98 -10.83
CA ARG A 66 -9.75 -3.30 -11.49
C ARG A 66 -10.43 -4.38 -10.65
N HIS A 67 -10.24 -4.34 -9.34
CA HIS A 67 -10.84 -5.32 -8.41
C HIS A 67 -12.24 -4.93 -7.93
N ASN A 68 -12.84 -3.85 -8.45
CA ASN A 68 -14.10 -3.27 -7.95
C ASN A 68 -14.10 -3.13 -6.43
N ALA A 69 -12.97 -2.71 -5.86
CA ALA A 69 -12.80 -2.63 -4.43
C ALA A 69 -13.70 -1.54 -3.84
N THR A 70 -14.26 -1.83 -2.67
CA THR A 70 -15.15 -0.93 -1.95
C THR A 70 -14.53 -0.52 -0.62
N ARG A 71 -15.11 0.50 0.01
CA ARG A 71 -14.76 0.88 1.40
C ARG A 71 -14.89 -0.30 2.36
N HIS A 72 -15.91 -1.14 2.16
CA HIS A 72 -16.13 -2.32 2.98
C HIS A 72 -15.00 -3.36 2.82
N ASP A 73 -14.49 -3.56 1.61
CA ASP A 73 -13.37 -4.48 1.37
C ASP A 73 -12.11 -4.02 2.14
N ILE A 74 -11.78 -2.72 2.07
CA ILE A 74 -10.62 -2.18 2.80
C ILE A 74 -10.80 -2.26 4.31
N ALA A 75 -11.99 -1.91 4.83
CA ALA A 75 -12.29 -2.05 6.25
C ALA A 75 -12.16 -3.50 6.73
N ARG A 76 -12.66 -4.46 5.93
CA ARG A 76 -12.58 -5.90 6.23
C ARG A 76 -11.13 -6.39 6.20
N LEU A 77 -10.35 -6.01 5.19
CA LEU A 77 -8.94 -6.37 5.07
C LEU A 77 -8.12 -5.78 6.22
N HIS A 78 -8.32 -4.50 6.54
CA HIS A 78 -7.71 -3.85 7.69
C HIS A 78 -8.01 -4.63 8.98
N GLY A 79 -9.28 -4.94 9.22
CA GLY A 79 -9.69 -5.73 10.39
C GLY A 79 -9.09 -7.13 10.43
N LYS A 80 -8.86 -7.78 9.27
CA LYS A 80 -8.15 -9.06 9.21
C LYS A 80 -6.67 -8.91 9.60
N LEU A 81 -5.98 -7.94 9.02
CA LEU A 81 -4.56 -7.67 9.29
C LEU A 81 -4.33 -7.27 10.75
N MET A 82 -5.26 -6.53 11.36
CA MET A 82 -5.20 -6.18 12.78
C MET A 82 -5.16 -7.39 13.72
N LYS A 83 -5.76 -8.53 13.35
CA LYS A 83 -5.85 -9.70 14.25
C LYS A 83 -4.50 -10.34 14.54
N TRP A 84 -3.62 -10.36 13.53
CA TRP A 84 -2.33 -11.05 13.62
C TRP A 84 -1.15 -10.11 13.40
N GLY A 85 -1.37 -8.92 12.85
CA GLY A 85 -0.34 -7.98 12.41
C GLY A 85 -0.31 -6.70 13.22
N ASP A 86 -0.98 -6.62 14.38
CA ASP A 86 -0.96 -5.43 15.24
C ASP A 86 0.38 -5.25 15.98
N PHE A 87 1.46 -5.11 15.22
CA PHE A 87 2.77 -4.76 15.71
C PHE A 87 3.49 -3.86 14.70
N ARG A 88 4.28 -2.93 15.25
CA ARG A 88 5.04 -1.94 14.50
C ARG A 88 6.51 -2.31 14.50
N LYS A 89 7.18 -2.25 13.34
CA LYS A 89 8.63 -2.41 13.20
C LYS A 89 9.18 -1.15 12.53
N PHE A 90 9.79 -0.29 13.32
CA PHE A 90 10.20 1.06 12.90
C PHE A 90 9.03 1.84 12.30
N ASN A 91 9.13 2.22 11.03
CA ASN A 91 8.15 3.01 10.30
C ASN A 91 7.13 2.15 9.54
N ARG A 92 7.11 0.83 9.78
CA ARG A 92 6.21 -0.10 9.11
C ARG A 92 5.22 -0.66 10.11
N TYR A 93 3.97 -0.73 9.68
CA TYR A 93 2.86 -1.30 10.44
C TYR A 93 1.95 -2.02 9.46
N ILE A 94 1.89 -3.35 9.56
CA ILE A 94 1.28 -4.21 8.53
C ILE A 94 -0.16 -3.80 8.20
N PRO A 95 -1.05 -3.52 9.17
CA PRO A 95 -2.44 -3.17 8.88
C PRO A 95 -2.61 -1.89 8.06
N ILE A 96 -1.61 -1.00 8.03
CA ILE A 96 -1.66 0.24 7.23
C ILE A 96 -0.73 0.15 6.01
N THR A 97 0.54 -0.21 6.21
CA THR A 97 1.57 -0.21 5.16
C THR A 97 1.23 -1.13 3.99
N SER A 98 0.48 -2.22 4.23
CA SER A 98 0.09 -3.19 3.19
C SER A 98 -0.77 -2.60 2.07
N PHE A 99 -1.42 -1.45 2.29
CA PHE A 99 -2.25 -0.80 1.28
C PHE A 99 -1.49 0.15 0.34
N PHE A 100 -0.23 0.46 0.66
CA PHE A 100 0.55 1.51 -0.03
C PHE A 100 1.62 0.97 -0.99
N ASN A 101 1.61 -0.35 -1.26
CA ASN A 101 2.42 -0.97 -2.30
C ASN A 101 1.50 -1.67 -3.32
N VAL A 102 1.86 -1.58 -4.59
CA VAL A 102 1.13 -2.15 -5.73
C VAL A 102 0.93 -3.65 -5.55
N SER A 103 2.01 -4.38 -5.26
CA SER A 103 1.96 -5.84 -5.16
C SER A 103 1.16 -6.31 -3.96
N THR A 104 1.30 -5.66 -2.81
CA THR A 104 0.56 -6.03 -1.60
C THR A 104 -0.91 -5.66 -1.69
N LEU A 105 -1.25 -4.49 -2.26
CA LEU A 105 -2.65 -4.10 -2.48
C LEU A 105 -3.34 -5.05 -3.47
N GLU A 106 -2.67 -5.38 -4.57
CA GLU A 106 -3.18 -6.33 -5.57
C GLU A 106 -3.40 -7.71 -4.94
N TYR A 107 -2.42 -8.24 -4.20
CA TYR A 107 -2.55 -9.50 -3.49
C TYR A 107 -3.72 -9.51 -2.50
N LEU A 108 -3.84 -8.47 -1.66
CA LEU A 108 -4.91 -8.38 -0.66
C LEU A 108 -6.30 -8.33 -1.30
N LEU A 109 -6.44 -7.65 -2.43
CA LEU A 109 -7.73 -7.54 -3.12
C LEU A 109 -8.09 -8.81 -3.90
N GLU A 110 -7.10 -9.50 -4.47
CA GLU A 110 -7.27 -10.80 -5.12
C GLU A 110 -7.66 -11.89 -4.11
N HIS A 111 -7.02 -11.88 -2.93
CA HIS A 111 -7.17 -12.89 -1.87
C HIS A 111 -8.09 -12.40 -0.74
N LYS A 112 -8.99 -11.45 -1.01
CA LYS A 112 -9.76 -10.76 0.05
C LYS A 112 -10.65 -11.68 0.90
N ASN A 113 -10.92 -12.89 0.42
CA ASN A 113 -11.73 -13.89 1.11
C ASN A 113 -10.89 -14.86 1.97
N ASP A 114 -9.57 -14.87 1.82
CA ASP A 114 -8.66 -15.75 2.55
C ASP A 114 -8.66 -15.47 4.05
N ASP A 115 -8.13 -16.41 4.83
CA ASP A 115 -8.10 -16.27 6.28
C ASP A 115 -7.16 -15.13 6.72
N ALA A 116 -7.46 -14.56 7.89
CA ALA A 116 -6.74 -13.41 8.40
C ALA A 116 -5.25 -13.69 8.68
N LYS A 117 -4.92 -14.95 9.05
CA LYS A 117 -3.56 -15.33 9.41
C LYS A 117 -2.70 -15.43 8.15
N SER A 118 -3.15 -16.17 7.13
CA SER A 118 -2.44 -16.34 5.86
C SER A 118 -2.18 -15.00 5.16
N LEU A 119 -3.18 -14.12 5.11
CA LEU A 119 -3.02 -12.77 4.57
C LEU A 119 -1.94 -11.98 5.34
N THR A 120 -1.97 -12.03 6.67
CA THR A 120 -1.01 -11.31 7.51
C THR A 120 0.39 -11.88 7.36
N GLU A 121 0.57 -13.20 7.37
CA GLU A 121 1.86 -13.86 7.18
C GLU A 121 2.48 -13.51 5.83
N HIS A 122 1.66 -13.47 4.76
CA HIS A 122 2.13 -13.01 3.46
C HIS A 122 2.64 -11.57 3.52
N MET A 123 1.92 -10.66 4.19
CA MET A 123 2.37 -9.28 4.38
C MET A 123 3.64 -9.19 5.23
N MET A 124 3.74 -9.98 6.31
CA MET A 124 4.94 -10.05 7.16
C MET A 124 6.16 -10.46 6.35
N ASN A 125 6.03 -11.52 5.55
CA ASN A 125 7.10 -12.02 4.68
C ASN A 125 7.51 -10.96 3.64
N HIS A 126 6.53 -10.29 3.02
CA HIS A 126 6.79 -9.21 2.07
C HIS A 126 7.57 -8.05 2.70
N PHE A 127 7.24 -7.68 3.94
CA PHE A 127 7.88 -6.57 4.64
C PHE A 127 9.07 -6.98 5.50
N HIS A 128 9.48 -8.25 5.47
CA HIS A 128 10.56 -8.80 6.31
C HIS A 128 10.38 -8.46 7.79
N PHE A 129 9.20 -8.75 8.33
CA PHE A 129 8.94 -8.64 9.76
C PHE A 129 9.57 -9.76 10.55
#